data_AF-A0A5C1PYR3-F1
#
_entry.id   AF-A0A5C1PYR3-F1
#
_cell.length_a   1.000
_cell.length_b   1.000
_cell.length_c   1.000
_cell.angle_alpha   90.00
_cell.angle_beta   90.00
_cell.angle_gamma   90.00
#
_symmetry.space_group_name_H-M   'P 1'
#
loop_
_entity.id
_entity.type
_entity.pdbx_description
1 polymer ?
#
loop_
_entity_poly.entity_id
_entity_poly.type
_entity_poly.pdbx_seq_one_letter_code
_entity_poly.pdbx_strand_id
1 'polypeptide(L)'
;MKITLLLIGLTLLVIVLPLLPALQEWRRPSDVTPLPIDEADALEPDYMAQRFGQRLDDAIDRGLIEIGGVPLVHLPAEAVRAPWPLDEREVRSGRSRRIWHSDGDCRLPERLHGLAEMSCAGTMQAAAGHTYRALRARQALLLPERVRVLRWAHGRQVVVGDRGVLAGRISAEHSLLIGREVSFSLLHAPVIRFAGAVDAAHRPHPEGLPAALGRADGLRPGAPGQPARVEGALIVAALRHWDSDLDVDGHVTIGEGCHGQGRLRATGAVQVGAGAVLAGSLAAAGEIYIAAGAEVQGSVISESTIVLGAGCVIGLPGTHATVRAPRVEIGKGVVVHGTVWAGQRRIDIDTAPPGAAAIGYDAPVRWDSIARRGLATASLALAPRSHHQGDLVCQGDLEIGARSRIQGSLKAHGDLAVGAGARIDGTLASPGEIVLGAGSHIAGSVMSEEAVVLGPGCVVGSPQHPATVCAPRIEVALGVVVHGTVWAGSSGDAPSPLLDTGGRDDETLDERTPLAPLPGQAAA
;
A
#
# COMPACT_ATOMS: atom_id res chain seq x y z
N MET A 1 48.55 -47.03 8.07
CA MET A 1 48.22 -46.15 9.22
C MET A 1 48.49 -44.67 8.94
N LYS A 2 49.69 -44.27 8.50
CA LYS A 2 50.02 -42.85 8.22
C LYS A 2 49.16 -42.20 7.12
N ILE A 3 48.86 -42.92 6.04
CA ILE A 3 48.05 -42.42 4.91
C ILE A 3 46.58 -42.23 5.32
N THR A 4 46.03 -43.15 6.11
CA THR A 4 44.65 -43.08 6.60
C THR A 4 44.44 -41.88 7.53
N LEU A 5 45.41 -41.60 8.42
CA LEU A 5 45.40 -40.42 9.28
C LEU A 5 45.49 -39.12 8.48
N LEU A 6 46.31 -39.09 7.42
CA LEU A 6 46.41 -37.95 6.51
C LEU A 6 45.07 -37.67 5.80
N LEU A 7 44.40 -38.72 5.31
CA LEU A 7 43.12 -38.60 4.61
C LEU A 7 42.01 -38.11 5.55
N ILE A 8 41.96 -38.62 6.77
CA ILE A 8 41.01 -38.17 7.81
C ILE A 8 41.27 -36.69 8.14
N GLY A 9 42.54 -36.31 8.33
CA GLY A 9 42.91 -34.91 8.58
C GLY A 9 42.51 -33.96 7.45
N LEU A 10 42.72 -34.36 6.20
CA LEU A 10 42.33 -33.58 5.02
C LEU A 10 40.80 -33.45 4.92
N THR A 11 40.07 -34.52 5.20
CA THR A 11 38.60 -34.52 5.17
C THR A 11 38.03 -33.60 6.24
N LEU A 12 38.59 -33.65 7.45
CA LEU A 12 38.19 -32.77 8.55
C LEU A 12 38.49 -31.30 8.24
N LEU A 13 39.63 -31.02 7.59
CA LEU A 13 40.00 -29.69 7.15
C LEU A 13 38.99 -29.13 6.14
N VAL A 14 38.58 -29.92 5.15
CA VAL A 14 37.57 -29.51 4.14
C VAL A 14 36.22 -29.21 4.78
N ILE A 15 35.86 -29.90 5.87
CA ILE A 15 34.61 -29.66 6.61
C ILE A 15 34.70 -28.40 7.47
N VAL A 16 35.84 -28.17 8.14
CA VAL A 16 35.99 -27.06 9.10
C VAL A 16 36.26 -25.73 8.39
N LEU A 17 36.98 -25.73 7.26
CA LEU A 17 37.35 -24.51 6.54
C LEU A 17 36.16 -23.60 6.17
N PRO A 18 35.05 -24.11 5.59
CA PRO A 18 33.88 -23.27 5.29
C PRO A 18 33.07 -22.86 6.52
N LEU A 19 33.30 -23.48 7.68
CA LEU A 19 32.68 -23.10 8.96
C LEU A 19 33.47 -22.02 9.71
N LEU A 20 34.70 -21.72 9.29
CA LEU A 20 35.55 -20.69 9.91
C LEU A 20 34.91 -19.29 9.93
N PRO A 21 34.24 -18.79 8.87
CA PRO A 21 33.58 -17.49 8.90
C PRO A 21 32.45 -17.44 9.93
N ALA A 22 31.66 -18.50 10.04
CA ALA A 22 30.58 -18.60 11.02
C ALA A 22 31.11 -18.69 12.46
N LEU A 23 32.21 -19.41 12.69
CA LEU A 23 32.89 -19.46 13.98
C LEU A 23 33.59 -18.15 14.35
N GLN A 24 34.07 -17.40 13.35
CA GLN A 24 34.63 -16.06 13.53
C GLN A 24 33.55 -15.05 13.93
N GLU A 25 32.39 -15.07 13.24
CA GLU A 25 31.23 -14.22 13.57
C GLU A 25 30.67 -14.55 14.96
N TRP A 26 30.59 -15.83 15.33
CA TRP A 26 30.16 -16.24 16.67
C TRP A 26 31.13 -15.81 17.78
N ARG A 27 32.45 -15.78 17.50
CA ARG A 27 33.48 -15.37 18.48
C ARG A 27 33.72 -13.86 18.54
N ARG A 28 33.46 -13.15 17.45
CA ARG A 28 33.55 -11.68 17.35
C ARG A 28 32.33 -11.22 16.54
N PRO A 29 31.19 -10.97 17.21
CA PRO A 29 29.99 -10.48 16.56
C PRO A 29 30.30 -9.14 15.89
N SER A 30 30.34 -9.13 14.57
CA SER A 30 30.51 -7.92 13.76
C SER A 30 29.18 -7.20 13.59
N ASP A 31 28.09 -7.97 13.64
CA ASP A 31 26.70 -7.56 13.36
C ASP A 31 25.90 -7.23 14.64
N VAL A 32 26.48 -6.43 15.55
CA VAL A 32 25.75 -5.94 16.77
C VAL A 32 25.15 -4.55 16.55
N THR A 33 25.38 -3.93 15.40
CA THR A 33 24.64 -2.73 15.03
C THR A 33 23.45 -3.16 14.16
N PRO A 34 22.21 -2.90 14.59
CA PRO A 34 21.05 -2.97 13.71
C PRO A 34 21.42 -2.30 12.38
N LEU A 35 21.09 -2.95 11.25
CA LEU A 35 21.03 -2.25 9.97
C LEU A 35 20.29 -0.94 10.23
N PRO A 36 20.89 0.23 9.94
CA PRO A 36 20.19 1.49 10.08
C PRO A 36 19.08 1.46 9.05
N ILE A 37 17.90 0.98 9.46
CA ILE A 37 16.66 1.31 8.80
C ILE A 37 16.53 2.80 9.06
N ASP A 38 16.77 3.59 8.02
CA ASP A 38 16.50 5.00 8.06
C ASP A 38 14.99 5.10 8.33
N GLU A 39 14.59 5.48 9.55
CA GLU A 39 13.18 5.63 9.92
C GLU A 39 12.46 6.63 8.98
N ALA A 40 13.23 7.42 8.22
CA ALA A 40 12.80 8.25 7.10
C ALA A 40 12.23 7.48 5.88
N ASP A 41 12.65 6.22 5.63
CA ASP A 41 12.18 5.39 4.50
C ASP A 41 10.65 5.12 4.56
N ALA A 42 10.04 5.21 5.76
CA ALA A 42 8.62 4.96 5.99
C ALA A 42 7.76 6.23 6.15
N LEU A 43 8.38 7.42 6.25
CA LEU A 43 7.72 8.66 6.69
C LEU A 43 7.65 9.76 5.63
N GLU A 44 8.47 9.73 4.56
CA GLU A 44 8.50 10.79 3.54
C GLU A 44 7.72 10.42 2.26
N PRO A 45 6.55 11.06 1.99
CA PRO A 45 5.66 10.64 0.90
C PRO A 45 6.17 10.98 -0.51
N ASP A 46 7.20 11.80 -0.64
CA ASP A 46 7.86 12.19 -1.89
C ASP A 46 9.22 11.53 -2.13
N TYR A 47 9.70 10.70 -1.19
CA TYR A 47 11.01 10.05 -1.24
C TYR A 47 11.29 9.33 -2.57
N MET A 48 10.33 8.59 -3.12
CA MET A 48 10.52 7.90 -4.41
C MET A 48 10.80 8.88 -5.56
N ALA A 49 10.08 10.00 -5.59
CA ALA A 49 10.26 11.04 -6.60
C ALA A 49 11.58 11.77 -6.40
N GLN A 50 11.99 12.03 -5.16
CA GLN A 50 13.29 12.63 -4.84
C GLN A 50 14.46 11.71 -5.22
N ARG A 51 14.45 10.44 -4.80
CA ARG A 51 15.46 9.43 -5.14
C ARG A 51 15.57 9.18 -6.64
N PHE A 52 14.44 9.09 -7.34
CA PHE A 52 14.46 9.01 -8.81
C PHE A 52 15.02 10.30 -9.41
N GLY A 53 14.60 11.45 -8.88
CA GLY A 53 15.06 12.74 -9.35
C GLY A 53 16.57 12.91 -9.26
N GLN A 54 17.16 12.60 -8.10
CA GLN A 54 18.61 12.64 -7.88
C GLN A 54 19.35 11.71 -8.87
N ARG A 55 18.86 10.48 -9.06
CA ARG A 55 19.45 9.54 -10.02
C ARG A 55 19.35 10.01 -11.47
N LEU A 56 18.22 10.62 -11.82
CA LEU A 56 18.00 11.17 -13.15
C LEU A 56 18.91 12.37 -13.42
N ASP A 57 19.01 13.28 -12.45
CA ASP A 57 19.83 14.48 -12.56
C ASP A 57 21.33 14.08 -12.70
N ASP A 58 21.83 13.14 -11.88
CA ASP A 58 23.20 12.59 -12.01
C ASP A 58 23.43 11.86 -13.35
N ALA A 59 22.41 11.14 -13.85
CA ALA A 59 22.50 10.46 -15.13
C ALA A 59 22.60 11.45 -16.30
N ILE A 60 21.84 12.55 -16.26
CA ILE A 60 21.89 13.60 -17.27
C ILE A 60 23.23 14.32 -17.22
N ASP A 61 23.71 14.69 -16.03
CA ASP A 61 24.99 15.38 -15.84
C ASP A 61 26.17 14.54 -16.37
N ARG A 62 26.09 13.22 -16.25
CA ARG A 62 27.08 12.26 -16.77
C ARG A 62 26.88 11.89 -18.25
N GLY A 63 25.81 12.37 -18.89
CA GLY A 63 25.47 12.02 -20.27
C GLY A 63 25.13 10.54 -20.47
N LEU A 64 24.53 9.89 -19.47
CA LEU A 64 24.09 8.51 -19.58
C LEU A 64 22.89 8.39 -20.52
N ILE A 65 22.86 7.29 -21.27
CA ILE A 65 21.79 6.97 -22.22
C ILE A 65 20.80 5.94 -21.65
N GLU A 66 21.00 5.48 -20.42
CA GLU A 66 20.13 4.54 -19.70
C GLU A 66 20.29 4.68 -18.19
N ILE A 67 19.24 4.31 -17.45
CA ILE A 67 19.25 4.21 -15.98
C ILE A 67 18.72 2.83 -15.61
N GLY A 68 19.54 2.03 -14.92
CA GLY A 68 19.15 0.68 -14.50
C GLY A 68 18.80 -0.26 -15.67
N GLY A 69 19.45 -0.10 -16.83
CA GLY A 69 19.18 -0.87 -18.05
C GLY A 69 17.92 -0.43 -18.81
N VAL A 70 17.27 0.65 -18.39
CA VAL A 70 16.15 1.26 -19.12
C VAL A 70 16.66 2.44 -19.93
N PRO A 71 16.45 2.48 -21.26
CA PRO A 71 16.91 3.60 -22.09
C PRO A 71 16.35 4.94 -21.61
N LEU A 72 17.20 5.95 -21.53
CA LEU A 72 16.88 7.32 -21.17
C LEU A 72 16.84 8.18 -22.43
N VAL A 73 15.73 8.88 -22.62
CA VAL A 73 15.55 9.87 -23.68
C VAL A 73 15.52 11.25 -23.05
N HIS A 74 16.52 12.05 -23.38
CA HIS A 74 16.62 13.44 -22.97
C HIS A 74 16.10 14.37 -24.09
N LEU A 75 15.15 15.21 -23.74
CA LEU A 75 14.52 16.19 -24.63
C LEU A 75 14.91 17.61 -24.20
N PRO A 76 15.80 18.29 -24.93
CA PRO A 76 16.14 19.67 -24.63
C PRO A 76 14.89 20.56 -24.74
N ALA A 77 14.88 21.68 -24.01
CA ALA A 77 13.70 22.57 -23.90
C ALA A 77 13.16 23.02 -25.27
N GLU A 78 14.03 23.18 -26.26
CA GLU A 78 13.68 23.57 -27.64
C GLU A 78 12.97 22.44 -28.41
N ALA A 79 13.26 21.18 -28.08
CA ALA A 79 12.74 20.00 -28.78
C ALA A 79 11.35 19.57 -28.28
N VAL A 80 10.84 20.15 -27.19
CA VAL A 80 9.51 19.81 -26.65
C VAL A 80 8.38 20.09 -27.65
N ARG A 81 8.53 21.13 -28.47
CA ARG A 81 7.53 21.48 -29.50
C ARG A 81 7.62 20.60 -30.75
N ALA A 82 8.71 19.84 -30.90
CA ALA A 82 8.86 18.88 -31.96
C ALA A 82 8.12 17.57 -31.60
N PRO A 83 7.72 16.77 -32.60
CA PRO A 83 7.26 15.41 -32.35
C PRO A 83 8.29 14.64 -31.52
N TRP A 84 7.83 13.90 -30.52
CA TRP A 84 8.72 13.08 -29.70
C TRP A 84 9.46 12.07 -30.58
N PRO A 85 10.76 11.81 -30.35
CA PRO A 85 11.57 10.87 -31.11
C PRO A 85 11.21 9.42 -30.76
N LEU A 86 10.02 9.00 -31.17
CA LEU A 86 9.48 7.66 -30.95
C LEU A 86 10.09 6.66 -31.92
N ASP A 87 10.36 5.45 -31.44
CA ASP A 87 10.75 4.35 -32.32
C ASP A 87 9.53 3.70 -33.00
N GLU A 88 9.76 2.86 -34.03
CA GLU A 88 8.68 2.17 -34.75
C GLU A 88 7.80 1.30 -33.84
N ARG A 89 8.35 0.75 -32.75
CA ARG A 89 7.61 -0.09 -31.80
C ARG A 89 6.68 0.76 -30.95
N GLU A 90 7.11 1.92 -30.51
CA GLU A 90 6.31 2.89 -29.74
C GLU A 90 5.20 3.48 -30.60
N VAL A 91 5.50 3.86 -31.86
CA VAL A 91 4.49 4.35 -32.80
C VAL A 91 3.41 3.30 -33.05
N ARG A 92 3.80 2.04 -33.24
CA ARG A 92 2.86 0.93 -33.51
C ARG A 92 2.07 0.49 -32.28
N SER A 93 2.70 0.44 -31.11
CA SER A 93 2.07 -0.06 -29.89
C SER A 93 1.37 1.01 -29.05
N GLY A 94 1.67 2.29 -29.30
CA GLY A 94 1.24 3.40 -28.46
C GLY A 94 1.78 3.33 -27.04
N ARG A 95 2.89 2.61 -26.80
CA ARG A 95 3.44 2.36 -25.46
C ARG A 95 4.93 2.61 -25.44
N SER A 96 5.41 3.46 -24.53
CA SER A 96 6.84 3.63 -24.28
C SER A 96 7.25 2.94 -22.99
N ARG A 97 8.40 2.26 -23.03
CA ARG A 97 9.09 1.68 -21.86
C ARG A 97 10.44 2.34 -21.59
N ARG A 98 10.68 3.51 -22.20
CA ARG A 98 11.88 4.31 -22.00
C ARG A 98 11.63 5.36 -20.93
N ILE A 99 12.67 5.72 -20.19
CA ILE A 99 12.62 6.87 -19.29
C ILE A 99 12.68 8.12 -20.14
N TRP A 100 11.79 9.08 -19.89
CA TRP A 100 11.76 10.36 -20.62
C TRP A 100 12.08 11.49 -19.67
N HIS A 101 12.98 12.37 -20.06
CA HIS A 101 13.23 13.62 -19.36
C HIS A 101 13.20 14.81 -20.31
N SER A 102 12.55 15.91 -19.90
CA SER A 102 12.59 17.18 -20.61
C SER A 102 13.11 18.32 -19.74
N ASP A 103 13.97 19.17 -20.31
CA ASP A 103 14.52 20.36 -19.63
C ASP A 103 13.51 21.50 -19.45
N GLY A 104 12.36 21.43 -20.13
CA GLY A 104 11.33 22.47 -20.11
C GLY A 104 9.98 21.97 -19.63
N ASP A 105 8.96 22.78 -19.90
CA ASP A 105 7.57 22.31 -19.87
C ASP A 105 7.41 21.19 -20.88
N CYS A 106 6.53 20.22 -20.64
CA CYS A 106 6.25 19.18 -21.62
C CYS A 106 4.77 18.79 -21.69
N ARG A 107 4.31 18.46 -22.90
CA ARG A 107 3.00 17.84 -23.13
C ARG A 107 3.25 16.40 -23.58
N LEU A 108 2.70 15.44 -22.84
CA LEU A 108 2.85 14.03 -23.17
C LEU A 108 2.02 13.69 -24.43
N PRO A 109 2.50 12.83 -25.34
CA PRO A 109 1.79 12.54 -26.58
C PRO A 109 0.44 11.85 -26.36
N GLU A 110 -0.60 12.28 -27.10
CA GLU A 110 -1.99 11.77 -27.04
C GLU A 110 -2.19 10.33 -27.56
N ARG A 111 -1.10 9.64 -27.92
CA ARG A 111 -1.13 8.25 -28.39
C ARG A 111 -0.12 7.38 -27.67
N LEU A 112 0.45 7.86 -26.57
CA LEU A 112 1.56 7.21 -25.88
C LEU A 112 1.26 6.99 -24.40
N HIS A 113 1.08 5.74 -24.01
CA HIS A 113 1.10 5.31 -22.61
C HIS A 113 2.56 5.22 -22.12
N GLY A 114 2.84 5.77 -20.95
CA GLY A 114 4.16 5.72 -20.33
C GLY A 114 4.27 4.56 -19.35
N LEU A 115 4.98 3.49 -19.72
CA LEU A 115 5.19 2.32 -18.87
C LEU A 115 6.55 2.32 -18.15
N ALA A 116 7.25 3.45 -18.23
CA ALA A 116 8.44 3.81 -17.48
C ALA A 116 8.28 5.25 -16.95
N GLU A 117 9.26 5.75 -16.21
CA GLU A 117 9.26 7.07 -15.60
C GLU A 117 9.30 8.18 -16.66
N MET A 118 8.39 9.16 -16.54
CA MET A 118 8.41 10.38 -17.35
C MET A 118 8.62 11.59 -16.45
N SER A 119 9.54 12.46 -16.84
CA SER A 119 10.05 13.55 -16.01
C SER A 119 10.16 14.85 -16.81
N CYS A 120 9.92 15.99 -16.18
CA CYS A 120 10.29 17.28 -16.74
C CYS A 120 10.76 18.29 -15.67
N ALA A 121 11.63 19.21 -16.07
CA ALA A 121 12.08 20.31 -15.23
C ALA A 121 11.07 21.48 -15.19
N GLY A 122 10.14 21.56 -16.14
CA GLY A 122 9.02 22.51 -16.14
C GLY A 122 7.71 21.91 -15.66
N THR A 123 6.62 22.40 -16.25
CA THR A 123 5.25 21.91 -16.09
C THR A 123 4.97 20.76 -17.04
N MET A 124 4.41 19.67 -16.52
CA MET A 124 3.99 18.51 -17.31
C MET A 124 2.48 18.52 -17.51
N GLN A 125 2.04 18.37 -18.75
CA GLN A 125 0.65 18.08 -19.08
C GLN A 125 0.55 16.67 -19.64
N ALA A 126 -0.07 15.77 -18.88
CA ALA A 126 -0.39 14.43 -19.34
C ALA A 126 -1.53 14.46 -20.38
N ALA A 127 -1.68 13.37 -21.14
CA ALA A 127 -2.78 13.22 -22.08
C ALA A 127 -3.97 12.52 -21.41
N ALA A 128 -5.20 12.93 -21.77
CA ALA A 128 -6.43 12.40 -21.19
C ALA A 128 -6.65 10.92 -21.53
N GLY A 129 -7.15 10.14 -20.57
CA GLY A 129 -7.41 8.71 -20.79
C GLY A 129 -6.17 7.81 -20.86
N HIS A 130 -4.96 8.34 -20.63
CA HIS A 130 -3.72 7.57 -20.70
C HIS A 130 -3.26 7.02 -19.35
N THR A 131 -2.37 6.03 -19.46
CA THR A 131 -1.79 5.32 -18.32
C THR A 131 -0.31 5.65 -18.23
N TYR A 132 0.12 6.00 -17.04
CA TYR A 132 1.49 6.33 -16.71
C TYR A 132 1.96 5.52 -15.49
N ARG A 133 3.14 4.92 -15.58
CA ARG A 133 3.75 4.20 -14.46
C ARG A 133 4.16 5.17 -13.36
N ALA A 134 4.90 6.20 -13.74
CA ALA A 134 5.46 7.18 -12.84
C ALA A 134 5.67 8.53 -13.52
N LEU A 135 5.30 9.62 -12.85
CA LEU A 135 5.37 10.98 -13.38
C LEU A 135 6.07 11.94 -12.40
N ARG A 136 7.03 12.73 -12.88
CA ARG A 136 7.69 13.80 -12.11
C ARG A 136 7.64 15.11 -12.88
N ALA A 137 7.15 16.18 -12.26
CA ALA A 137 7.30 17.54 -12.78
C ALA A 137 7.92 18.43 -11.69
N ARG A 138 9.02 19.15 -11.98
CA ARG A 138 9.57 20.09 -10.98
C ARG A 138 8.68 21.31 -10.75
N GLN A 139 7.73 21.58 -11.65
CA GLN A 139 6.69 22.61 -11.47
C GLN A 139 5.30 21.96 -11.31
N ALA A 140 4.33 22.33 -12.15
CA ALA A 140 2.99 21.76 -12.07
C ALA A 140 2.91 20.42 -12.84
N LEU A 141 2.17 19.46 -12.29
CA LEU A 141 1.77 18.22 -12.95
C LEU A 141 0.26 18.26 -13.18
N LEU A 142 -0.14 18.33 -14.45
CA LEU A 142 -1.54 18.39 -14.86
C LEU A 142 -1.96 17.02 -15.43
N LEU A 143 -2.77 16.30 -14.68
CA LEU A 143 -3.38 15.04 -15.08
C LEU A 143 -4.83 15.33 -15.49
N PRO A 144 -5.16 15.39 -16.79
CA PRO A 144 -6.55 15.59 -17.23
C PRO A 144 -7.46 14.40 -16.88
N GLU A 145 -8.70 14.41 -17.36
CA GLU A 145 -9.67 13.36 -17.05
C GLU A 145 -9.20 11.96 -17.46
N ARG A 146 -9.63 10.95 -16.70
CA ARG A 146 -9.41 9.52 -16.97
C ARG A 146 -7.94 9.09 -17.04
N VAL A 147 -7.03 9.89 -16.47
CA VAL A 147 -5.62 9.51 -16.34
C VAL A 147 -5.45 8.44 -15.26
N ARG A 148 -4.57 7.47 -15.54
CA ARG A 148 -4.24 6.37 -14.64
C ARG A 148 -2.76 6.44 -14.25
N VAL A 149 -2.46 6.55 -12.96
CA VAL A 149 -1.09 6.52 -12.41
C VAL A 149 -0.90 5.23 -11.63
N LEU A 150 0.08 4.42 -12.02
CA LEU A 150 0.24 3.07 -11.47
C LEU A 150 1.05 3.04 -10.16
N ARG A 151 2.20 3.73 -10.09
CA ARG A 151 3.10 3.61 -8.92
C ARG A 151 3.29 4.90 -8.15
N TRP A 152 3.58 6.02 -8.83
CA TRP A 152 3.72 7.30 -8.15
C TRP A 152 3.61 8.48 -9.09
N ALA A 153 3.22 9.64 -8.57
CA ALA A 153 3.31 10.89 -9.28
C ALA A 153 3.68 12.02 -8.31
N HIS A 154 4.50 12.95 -8.78
CA HIS A 154 4.99 14.04 -7.97
C HIS A 154 5.16 15.33 -8.76
N GLY A 155 4.84 16.45 -8.11
CA GLY A 155 5.32 17.75 -8.55
C GLY A 155 5.10 18.85 -7.52
N ARG A 156 5.52 20.06 -7.85
CA ARG A 156 5.36 21.21 -6.94
C ARG A 156 3.89 21.52 -6.67
N GLN A 157 3.07 21.41 -7.72
CA GLN A 157 1.61 21.40 -7.66
C GLN A 157 1.08 20.25 -8.50
N VAL A 158 0.09 19.51 -8.01
CA VAL A 158 -0.53 18.42 -8.77
C VAL A 158 -2.02 18.70 -8.94
N VAL A 159 -2.50 18.64 -10.17
CA VAL A 159 -3.91 18.80 -10.51
C VAL A 159 -4.38 17.53 -11.19
N VAL A 160 -5.34 16.85 -10.59
CA VAL A 160 -5.96 15.64 -11.12
C VAL A 160 -7.38 15.94 -11.57
N GLY A 161 -7.68 15.64 -12.83
CA GLY A 161 -9.00 15.76 -13.43
C GLY A 161 -9.93 14.63 -13.00
N ASP A 162 -11.13 14.65 -13.56
CA ASP A 162 -12.20 13.73 -13.17
C ASP A 162 -11.93 12.29 -13.63
N ARG A 163 -12.50 11.32 -12.91
CA ARG A 163 -12.49 9.88 -13.25
C ARG A 163 -11.09 9.28 -13.37
N GLY A 164 -10.12 9.87 -12.68
CA GLY A 164 -8.75 9.39 -12.60
C GLY A 164 -8.59 8.18 -11.68
N VAL A 165 -7.51 7.44 -11.87
CA VAL A 165 -7.17 6.26 -11.06
C VAL A 165 -5.72 6.36 -10.61
N LEU A 166 -5.51 6.53 -9.32
CA LEU A 166 -4.23 6.81 -8.70
C LEU A 166 -3.84 5.63 -7.79
N ALA A 167 -3.38 4.54 -8.40
CA ALA A 167 -3.10 3.29 -7.69
C ALA A 167 -1.93 3.40 -6.72
N GLY A 168 -1.01 4.31 -7.04
CA GLY A 168 0.21 4.54 -6.29
C GLY A 168 0.18 5.78 -5.39
N ARG A 169 1.39 6.24 -5.02
CA ARG A 169 1.60 7.41 -4.16
C ARG A 169 1.55 8.70 -4.96
N ILE A 170 0.64 9.60 -4.64
CA ILE A 170 0.55 10.91 -5.30
C ILE A 170 0.93 11.99 -4.30
N SER A 171 2.01 12.71 -4.58
CA SER A 171 2.53 13.74 -3.68
C SER A 171 2.66 15.10 -4.38
N ALA A 172 2.48 16.18 -3.62
CA ALA A 172 2.76 17.52 -4.08
C ALA A 172 3.47 18.35 -3.01
N GLU A 173 4.44 19.17 -3.42
CA GLU A 173 5.18 20.02 -2.47
C GLU A 173 4.31 21.14 -1.87
N HIS A 174 3.38 21.71 -2.65
CA HIS A 174 2.57 22.87 -2.20
C HIS A 174 1.09 22.54 -2.11
N SER A 175 0.52 21.95 -3.17
CA SER A 175 -0.92 21.73 -3.24
C SER A 175 -1.30 20.63 -4.20
N LEU A 176 -2.34 19.88 -3.84
CA LEU A 176 -2.89 18.81 -4.65
C LEU A 176 -4.40 19.03 -4.82
N LEU A 177 -4.86 19.14 -6.07
CA LEU A 177 -6.28 19.28 -6.42
C LEU A 177 -6.78 17.96 -7.02
N ILE A 178 -7.85 17.40 -6.47
CA ILE A 178 -8.47 16.15 -6.92
C ILE A 178 -9.84 16.42 -7.54
N GLY A 179 -10.02 15.95 -8.76
CA GLY A 179 -11.28 15.98 -9.49
C GLY A 179 -12.34 15.03 -8.93
N ARG A 180 -13.47 14.93 -9.62
CA ARG A 180 -14.60 14.09 -9.23
C ARG A 180 -14.34 12.63 -9.62
N GLU A 181 -14.92 11.70 -8.87
CA GLU A 181 -14.87 10.25 -9.18
C GLU A 181 -13.44 9.70 -9.32
N VAL A 182 -12.48 10.28 -8.60
CA VAL A 182 -11.09 9.82 -8.59
C VAL A 182 -10.93 8.71 -7.55
N SER A 183 -10.36 7.58 -7.95
CA SER A 183 -9.94 6.51 -7.04
C SER A 183 -8.46 6.68 -6.70
N PHE A 184 -8.08 6.54 -5.42
CA PHE A 184 -6.71 6.73 -4.96
C PHE A 184 -6.36 5.82 -3.79
N SER A 185 -5.07 5.54 -3.61
CA SER A 185 -4.54 4.79 -2.46
C SER A 185 -3.89 5.72 -1.43
N LEU A 186 -2.93 6.55 -1.86
CA LEU A 186 -2.24 7.55 -1.02
C LEU A 186 -2.20 8.89 -1.73
N LEU A 187 -2.62 9.93 -1.02
CA LEU A 187 -2.42 11.33 -1.40
C LEU A 187 -1.64 12.06 -0.30
N HIS A 188 -0.71 12.92 -0.69
CA HIS A 188 0.03 13.75 0.25
C HIS A 188 0.30 15.15 -0.32
N ALA A 189 -0.06 16.18 0.44
CA ALA A 189 0.37 17.56 0.21
C ALA A 189 0.12 18.41 1.47
N PRO A 190 0.78 19.57 1.62
CA PRO A 190 0.41 20.52 2.68
C PRO A 190 -1.06 20.94 2.64
N VAL A 191 -1.67 20.92 1.45
CA VAL A 191 -3.11 21.06 1.28
C VAL A 191 -3.60 20.21 0.09
N ILE A 192 -4.58 19.36 0.37
CA ILE A 192 -5.32 18.55 -0.58
C ILE A 192 -6.73 19.14 -0.68
N ARG A 193 -7.17 19.46 -1.89
CA ARG A 193 -8.52 20.00 -2.15
C ARG A 193 -9.27 19.06 -3.07
N PHE A 194 -10.47 18.67 -2.65
CA PHE A 194 -11.37 17.88 -3.47
C PHE A 194 -12.36 18.79 -4.20
N ALA A 195 -12.51 18.58 -5.50
CA ALA A 195 -13.26 19.45 -6.38
C ALA A 195 -14.74 19.60 -5.96
N GLY A 196 -15.32 20.72 -6.41
CA GLY A 196 -16.68 21.12 -6.11
C GLY A 196 -16.72 22.29 -5.13
N ALA A 197 -17.33 23.40 -5.56
CA ALA A 197 -17.58 24.52 -4.69
C ALA A 197 -18.65 24.15 -3.65
N VAL A 198 -18.39 24.52 -2.41
CA VAL A 198 -19.40 24.61 -1.36
C VAL A 198 -19.54 26.10 -1.09
N ASP A 199 -20.76 26.63 -1.16
CA ASP A 199 -21.01 28.03 -0.84
C ASP A 199 -20.46 28.33 0.56
N ALA A 200 -19.47 29.23 0.61
CA ALA A 200 -18.85 29.66 1.86
C ALA A 200 -19.87 30.28 2.84
N ALA A 201 -21.05 30.66 2.34
CA ALA A 201 -22.18 31.18 3.12
C ALA A 201 -22.78 30.17 4.13
N HIS A 202 -22.47 28.87 4.02
CA HIS A 202 -22.91 27.85 4.99
C HIS A 202 -21.80 27.35 5.92
N ARG A 203 -20.65 28.03 5.96
CA ARG A 203 -19.68 27.82 7.04
C ARG A 203 -20.13 28.68 8.23
N PRO A 204 -20.56 28.09 9.36
CA PRO A 204 -20.57 28.86 10.60
C PRO A 204 -19.13 29.32 10.87
N HIS A 205 -18.87 30.61 10.69
CA HIS A 205 -17.60 31.21 11.07
C HIS A 205 -17.42 31.06 12.59
N PRO A 206 -16.25 30.61 13.09
CA PRO A 206 -15.99 30.45 14.52
C PRO A 206 -15.75 31.80 15.26
N GLU A 207 -15.87 32.93 14.58
CA GLU A 207 -15.80 34.25 15.21
C GLU A 207 -17.19 34.64 15.76
N GLY A 208 -17.46 34.28 17.02
CA GLY A 208 -18.51 34.95 17.80
C GLY A 208 -19.60 34.08 18.42
N LEU A 209 -19.41 32.77 18.61
CA LEU A 209 -20.38 31.97 19.39
C LEU A 209 -20.36 32.41 20.87
N PRO A 210 -21.51 32.72 21.49
CA PRO A 210 -21.57 33.09 22.90
C PRO A 210 -21.05 31.94 23.78
N ALA A 211 -20.20 32.26 24.76
CA ALA A 211 -19.66 31.32 25.74
C ALA A 211 -20.71 30.60 26.64
N ALA A 212 -22.01 30.78 26.37
CA ALA A 212 -23.13 30.32 27.17
C ALA A 212 -23.88 29.11 26.55
N LEU A 213 -23.20 28.28 25.76
CA LEU A 213 -23.74 26.99 25.32
C LEU A 213 -23.47 25.94 26.38
N GLY A 214 -24.48 25.10 26.67
CA GLY A 214 -24.43 24.13 27.78
C GLY A 214 -23.21 23.22 27.71
N ARG A 215 -22.64 22.88 28.86
CA ARG A 215 -21.71 21.74 28.96
C ARG A 215 -22.47 20.48 28.58
N ALA A 216 -21.81 19.53 27.96
CA ALA A 216 -22.40 18.21 27.75
C ALA A 216 -22.73 17.57 29.11
N ASP A 217 -24.02 17.58 29.48
CA ASP A 217 -24.50 17.06 30.75
C ASP A 217 -24.13 15.56 30.86
N GLY A 218 -23.45 15.17 31.93
CA GLY A 218 -23.04 13.79 32.20
C GLY A 218 -21.60 13.45 31.82
N LEU A 219 -20.88 14.30 31.09
CA LEU A 219 -19.43 14.15 30.90
C LEU A 219 -18.72 14.58 32.19
N ARG A 220 -18.32 13.61 33.01
CA ARG A 220 -17.46 13.86 34.18
C ARG A 220 -16.02 13.97 33.69
N PRO A 221 -15.31 15.08 33.97
CA PRO A 221 -13.89 15.15 33.67
C PRO A 221 -13.17 13.98 34.32
N GLY A 222 -12.28 13.32 33.58
CA GLY A 222 -11.30 12.42 34.18
C GLY A 222 -10.44 13.17 35.20
N ALA A 223 -9.67 12.45 36.01
CA ALA A 223 -8.62 13.08 36.81
C ALA A 223 -7.70 13.90 35.89
N PRO A 224 -7.03 14.97 36.39
CA PRO A 224 -6.15 15.80 35.55
C PRO A 224 -5.14 14.93 34.76
N GLY A 225 -5.21 15.00 33.44
CA GLY A 225 -4.36 14.20 32.54
C GLY A 225 -4.86 12.80 32.20
N GLN A 226 -6.04 12.39 32.67
CA GLN A 226 -6.70 11.15 32.27
C GLN A 226 -7.91 11.44 31.37
N PRO A 227 -8.12 10.65 30.29
CA PRO A 227 -9.30 10.78 29.46
C PRO A 227 -10.56 10.49 30.27
N ALA A 228 -11.64 11.22 29.98
CA ALA A 228 -12.95 10.89 30.50
C ALA A 228 -13.41 9.59 29.83
N ARG A 229 -13.49 8.52 30.63
CA ARG A 229 -13.93 7.21 30.15
C ARG A 229 -15.44 7.10 30.23
N VAL A 230 -16.07 6.75 29.12
CA VAL A 230 -17.52 6.52 29.03
C VAL A 230 -17.76 5.08 28.62
N GLU A 231 -18.48 4.33 29.45
CA GLU A 231 -18.93 2.98 29.11
C GLU A 231 -20.26 3.07 28.36
N GLY A 232 -20.35 2.42 27.19
CA GLY A 232 -21.54 2.45 26.34
C GLY A 232 -21.58 3.64 25.37
N ALA A 233 -22.76 3.86 24.78
CA ALA A 233 -22.93 4.90 23.77
C ALA A 233 -22.92 6.31 24.36
N LEU A 234 -22.14 7.22 23.77
CA LEU A 234 -22.10 8.64 24.12
C LEU A 234 -22.90 9.44 23.08
N ILE A 235 -23.89 10.20 23.55
CA ILE A 235 -24.64 11.15 22.71
C ILE A 235 -24.42 12.56 23.28
N VAL A 236 -23.71 13.38 22.52
CA VAL A 236 -23.55 14.81 22.80
C VAL A 236 -24.61 15.56 22.02
N ALA A 237 -25.55 16.20 22.73
CA ALA A 237 -26.59 17.01 22.10
C ALA A 237 -25.99 18.17 21.29
N ALA A 238 -26.75 18.70 20.33
CA ALA A 238 -26.30 19.82 19.50
C ALA A 238 -25.89 21.05 20.32
N LEU A 239 -24.97 21.85 19.77
CA LEU A 239 -24.48 23.09 20.34
C LEU A 239 -23.97 22.90 21.77
N ARG A 240 -23.15 21.87 21.99
CA ARG A 240 -22.50 21.59 23.28
C ARG A 240 -21.00 21.76 23.18
N HIS A 241 -20.38 22.08 24.30
CA HIS A 241 -18.93 22.15 24.41
C HIS A 241 -18.39 21.16 25.44
N TRP A 242 -17.19 20.64 25.19
CA TRP A 242 -16.39 19.90 26.17
C TRP A 242 -14.90 20.20 25.98
N ASP A 243 -14.14 20.04 27.06
CA ASP A 243 -12.70 20.32 27.11
C ASP A 243 -12.00 19.20 27.90
N SER A 244 -11.90 18.03 27.27
CA SER A 244 -11.25 16.85 27.81
C SER A 244 -11.09 15.78 26.72
N ASP A 245 -10.04 14.97 26.83
CA ASP A 245 -9.93 13.74 26.06
C ASP A 245 -11.08 12.78 26.41
N LEU A 246 -11.63 12.09 25.42
CA LEU A 246 -12.76 11.17 25.54
C LEU A 246 -12.35 9.78 25.05
N ASP A 247 -12.46 8.79 25.93
CA ASP A 247 -12.32 7.37 25.58
C ASP A 247 -13.68 6.69 25.79
N VAL A 248 -14.36 6.35 24.69
CA VAL A 248 -15.71 5.79 24.71
C VAL A 248 -15.68 4.33 24.31
N ASP A 249 -16.16 3.46 25.18
CA ASP A 249 -16.38 2.06 24.88
C ASP A 249 -17.78 1.84 24.29
N GLY A 250 -17.98 2.35 23.07
CA GLY A 250 -19.24 2.31 22.36
C GLY A 250 -19.32 3.29 21.20
N HIS A 251 -20.55 3.50 20.71
CA HIS A 251 -20.82 4.47 19.65
C HIS A 251 -20.81 5.90 20.17
N VAL A 252 -20.32 6.83 19.36
CA VAL A 252 -20.33 8.26 19.69
C VAL A 252 -21.14 9.03 18.66
N THR A 253 -22.10 9.82 19.13
CA THR A 253 -22.84 10.77 18.30
C THR A 253 -22.61 12.17 18.83
N ILE A 254 -21.98 13.01 18.03
CA ILE A 254 -21.77 14.44 18.32
C ILE A 254 -22.80 15.23 17.52
N GLY A 255 -23.63 16.00 18.20
CA GLY A 255 -24.65 16.83 17.57
C GLY A 255 -24.06 17.98 16.73
N GLU A 256 -24.93 18.64 15.97
CA GLU A 256 -24.59 19.79 15.14
C GLU A 256 -23.98 20.95 15.94
N GLY A 257 -22.98 21.62 15.36
CA GLY A 257 -22.35 22.81 15.95
C GLY A 257 -21.72 22.59 17.32
N CYS A 258 -21.36 21.35 17.65
CA CYS A 258 -20.63 21.04 18.88
C CYS A 258 -19.16 21.48 18.79
N HIS A 259 -18.58 21.83 19.93
CA HIS A 259 -17.18 22.22 20.07
C HIS A 259 -16.46 21.29 21.05
N GLY A 260 -15.56 20.47 20.53
CA GLY A 260 -14.78 19.53 21.33
C GLY A 260 -13.32 19.90 21.38
N GLN A 261 -12.75 19.99 22.57
CA GLN A 261 -11.30 20.11 22.76
C GLN A 261 -10.77 18.85 23.44
N GLY A 262 -9.74 18.23 22.83
CA GLY A 262 -9.17 16.96 23.26
C GLY A 262 -9.31 15.84 22.22
N ARG A 263 -8.57 14.75 22.41
CA ARG A 263 -8.62 13.54 21.59
C ARG A 263 -9.89 12.74 21.87
N LEU A 264 -10.50 12.19 20.82
CA LEU A 264 -11.63 11.28 20.92
C LEU A 264 -11.25 9.90 20.39
N ARG A 265 -11.40 8.87 21.22
CA ARG A 265 -11.29 7.46 20.83
C ARG A 265 -12.62 6.75 21.09
N ALA A 266 -13.06 5.95 20.13
CA ALA A 266 -14.25 5.13 20.27
C ALA A 266 -13.98 3.68 19.83
N THR A 267 -14.50 2.69 20.56
CA THR A 267 -14.53 1.30 20.09
C THR A 267 -15.65 1.07 19.06
N GLY A 268 -16.71 1.89 19.09
CA GLY A 268 -17.80 1.85 18.12
C GLY A 268 -17.64 2.86 16.98
N ALA A 269 -18.74 3.08 16.25
CA ALA A 269 -18.84 4.11 15.21
C ALA A 269 -18.89 5.52 15.81
N VAL A 270 -18.33 6.51 15.10
CA VAL A 270 -18.40 7.93 15.46
C VAL A 270 -19.14 8.71 14.38
N GLN A 271 -20.15 9.47 14.80
CA GLN A 271 -20.89 10.39 13.96
C GLN A 271 -20.67 11.81 14.45
N VAL A 272 -20.18 12.68 13.56
CA VAL A 272 -19.96 14.11 13.84
C VAL A 272 -20.99 14.91 13.05
N GLY A 273 -21.80 15.68 13.76
CA GLY A 273 -22.84 16.54 13.20
C GLY A 273 -22.30 17.71 12.38
N ALA A 274 -23.16 18.35 11.59
CA ALA A 274 -22.76 19.42 10.68
C ALA A 274 -22.18 20.61 11.45
N GLY A 275 -21.19 21.28 10.87
CA GLY A 275 -20.55 22.46 11.48
C GLY A 275 -19.90 22.24 12.86
N ALA A 276 -19.77 21.00 13.34
CA ALA A 276 -19.07 20.71 14.58
C ALA A 276 -17.55 20.94 14.41
N VAL A 277 -16.89 21.41 15.46
CA VAL A 277 -15.45 21.72 15.47
C VAL A 277 -14.77 20.90 16.55
N LEU A 278 -13.85 20.02 16.14
CA LEU A 278 -13.08 19.16 17.04
C LEU A 278 -11.60 19.59 17.00
N ALA A 279 -11.15 20.26 18.05
CA ALA A 279 -9.77 20.71 18.24
C ALA A 279 -8.83 19.57 18.70
N GLY A 280 -8.98 18.38 18.13
CA GLY A 280 -8.25 17.19 18.53
C GLY A 280 -8.27 16.08 17.48
N SER A 281 -7.62 14.96 17.81
CA SER A 281 -7.59 13.77 16.94
C SER A 281 -8.80 12.89 17.18
N LEU A 282 -9.27 12.24 16.12
CA LEU A 282 -10.42 11.35 16.14
C LEU A 282 -9.98 9.94 15.73
N ALA A 283 -10.25 8.95 16.58
CA ALA A 283 -9.98 7.55 16.29
C ALA A 283 -11.19 6.69 16.60
N ALA A 284 -11.51 5.74 15.71
CA ALA A 284 -12.58 4.78 15.93
C ALA A 284 -12.22 3.40 15.37
N ALA A 285 -12.58 2.31 16.05
CA ALA A 285 -12.53 1.00 15.41
C ALA A 285 -13.67 0.86 14.39
N GLY A 286 -14.85 1.41 14.71
CA GLY A 286 -15.99 1.50 13.80
C GLY A 286 -15.88 2.63 12.76
N GLU A 287 -16.97 2.82 12.02
CA GLU A 287 -17.05 3.83 10.96
C GLU A 287 -17.00 5.25 11.54
N ILE A 288 -16.37 6.16 10.83
CA ILE A 288 -16.37 7.59 11.14
C ILE A 288 -17.14 8.32 10.06
N TYR A 289 -18.25 8.95 10.43
CA TYR A 289 -19.01 9.85 9.58
C TYR A 289 -18.83 11.29 10.06
N ILE A 290 -18.33 12.16 9.18
CA ILE A 290 -18.18 13.60 9.45
C ILE A 290 -19.14 14.35 8.53
N ALA A 291 -20.20 14.94 9.09
CA ALA A 291 -21.20 15.66 8.32
C ALA A 291 -20.65 16.96 7.71
N ALA A 292 -21.41 17.53 6.77
CA ALA A 292 -20.99 18.70 5.99
C ALA A 292 -20.56 19.89 6.86
N GLY A 293 -19.49 20.56 6.42
CA GLY A 293 -18.97 21.77 7.06
C GLY A 293 -18.32 21.56 8.43
N ALA A 294 -18.20 20.34 8.94
CA ALA A 294 -17.50 20.06 10.19
C ALA A 294 -15.97 20.16 10.02
N GLU A 295 -15.28 20.51 11.10
CA GLU A 295 -13.84 20.68 11.16
C GLU A 295 -13.23 19.74 12.21
N VAL A 296 -12.17 19.03 11.83
CA VAL A 296 -11.35 18.24 12.75
C VAL A 296 -9.91 18.66 12.60
N GLN A 297 -9.35 19.29 13.64
CA GLN A 297 -8.01 19.88 13.56
C GLN A 297 -6.88 18.85 13.67
N GLY A 298 -7.16 17.66 14.20
CA GLY A 298 -6.22 16.55 14.29
C GLY A 298 -6.41 15.48 13.21
N SER A 299 -5.65 14.40 13.35
CA SER A 299 -5.77 13.21 12.49
C SER A 299 -7.08 12.46 12.73
N VAL A 300 -7.61 11.87 11.65
CA VAL A 300 -8.82 11.04 11.66
C VAL A 300 -8.45 9.63 11.22
N ILE A 301 -8.64 8.65 12.11
CA ILE A 301 -8.23 7.26 11.87
C ILE A 301 -9.41 6.34 12.16
N SER A 302 -9.77 5.49 11.20
CA SER A 302 -10.74 4.42 11.39
C SER A 302 -10.14 3.08 10.99
N GLU A 303 -10.55 2.01 11.67
CA GLU A 303 -10.23 0.63 11.26
C GLU A 303 -11.20 0.09 10.20
N SER A 304 -12.21 0.87 9.77
CA SER A 304 -13.20 0.46 8.78
C SER A 304 -13.41 1.49 7.65
N THR A 305 -14.27 2.49 7.88
CA THR A 305 -14.65 3.48 6.86
C THR A 305 -14.61 4.89 7.43
N ILE A 306 -14.10 5.83 6.65
CA ILE A 306 -14.26 7.27 6.88
C ILE A 306 -15.11 7.85 5.75
N VAL A 307 -16.16 8.58 6.12
CA VAL A 307 -16.99 9.34 5.19
C VAL A 307 -16.90 10.83 5.56
N LEU A 308 -16.38 11.63 4.64
CA LEU A 308 -16.27 13.09 4.78
C LEU A 308 -17.38 13.77 3.98
N GLY A 309 -18.27 14.47 4.67
CA GLY A 309 -19.33 15.28 4.09
C GLY A 309 -18.79 16.48 3.29
N ALA A 310 -19.68 17.17 2.59
CA ALA A 310 -19.29 18.29 1.75
C ALA A 310 -18.66 19.43 2.59
N GLY A 311 -17.53 19.96 2.13
CA GLY A 311 -16.92 21.15 2.72
C GLY A 311 -16.23 20.95 4.08
N CYS A 312 -16.03 19.69 4.52
CA CYS A 312 -15.29 19.42 5.74
C CYS A 312 -13.82 19.85 5.63
N VAL A 313 -13.23 20.20 6.76
CA VAL A 313 -11.81 20.56 6.86
C VAL A 313 -11.14 19.63 7.87
N ILE A 314 -10.08 18.93 7.43
CA ILE A 314 -9.29 18.05 8.29
C ILE A 314 -7.86 18.57 8.37
N GLY A 315 -7.35 18.71 9.59
CA GLY A 315 -6.05 19.30 9.88
C GLY A 315 -6.05 20.83 9.82
N LEU A 316 -4.98 21.42 10.33
CA LEU A 316 -4.71 22.85 10.23
C LEU A 316 -3.58 23.11 9.22
N PRO A 317 -3.58 24.27 8.54
CA PRO A 317 -2.45 24.70 7.72
C PRO A 317 -1.12 24.62 8.49
N GLY A 318 -0.12 23.96 7.92
CA GLY A 318 1.19 23.78 8.55
C GLY A 318 1.26 22.63 9.56
N THR A 319 0.15 21.94 9.83
CA THR A 319 0.14 20.69 10.61
C THR A 319 -0.06 19.50 9.66
N HIS A 320 0.60 18.38 9.94
CA HIS A 320 0.44 17.16 9.16
C HIS A 320 -0.67 16.29 9.78
N ALA A 321 -1.91 16.52 9.36
CA ALA A 321 -3.01 15.63 9.70
C ALA A 321 -3.01 14.41 8.78
N THR A 322 -3.41 13.28 9.35
CA THR A 322 -3.57 12.02 8.60
C THR A 322 -5.03 11.60 8.62
N VAL A 323 -5.59 11.36 7.45
CA VAL A 323 -6.87 10.67 7.27
C VAL A 323 -6.57 9.25 6.82
N ARG A 324 -6.90 8.24 7.63
CA ARG A 324 -6.58 6.84 7.33
C ARG A 324 -7.72 5.92 7.68
N ALA A 325 -8.18 5.15 6.69
CA ALA A 325 -9.07 4.01 6.88
C ALA A 325 -8.95 3.03 5.73
N PRO A 326 -9.46 1.80 5.87
CA PRO A 326 -9.62 0.91 4.73
C PRO A 326 -10.44 1.58 3.61
N ARG A 327 -11.61 2.14 3.91
CA ARG A 327 -12.39 2.89 2.92
C ARG A 327 -12.46 4.36 3.29
N VAL A 328 -12.16 5.25 2.34
CA VAL A 328 -12.33 6.69 2.52
C VAL A 328 -13.22 7.23 1.40
N GLU A 329 -14.36 7.81 1.78
CA GLU A 329 -15.26 8.50 0.88
C GLU A 329 -15.22 10.00 1.15
N ILE A 330 -15.00 10.78 0.10
CA ILE A 330 -14.75 12.21 0.24
C ILE A 330 -15.76 13.00 -0.57
N GLY A 331 -16.53 13.82 0.14
CA GLY A 331 -17.49 14.74 -0.43
C GLY A 331 -16.84 15.92 -1.15
N LYS A 332 -17.67 16.65 -1.91
CA LYS A 332 -17.25 17.84 -2.65
C LYS A 332 -16.69 18.93 -1.71
N GLY A 333 -15.65 19.62 -2.15
CA GLY A 333 -15.10 20.79 -1.45
C GLY A 333 -14.41 20.48 -0.12
N VAL A 334 -14.15 19.21 0.19
CA VAL A 334 -13.36 18.81 1.36
C VAL A 334 -11.92 19.30 1.21
N VAL A 335 -11.33 19.71 2.32
CA VAL A 335 -9.93 20.12 2.41
C VAL A 335 -9.24 19.25 3.46
N VAL A 336 -8.09 18.67 3.10
CA VAL A 336 -7.25 17.93 4.04
C VAL A 336 -5.85 18.53 4.04
N HIS A 337 -5.34 18.87 5.23
CA HIS A 337 -3.98 19.36 5.42
C HIS A 337 -3.07 18.21 5.84
N GLY A 338 -2.42 17.56 4.86
CA GLY A 338 -1.49 16.46 5.10
C GLY A 338 -1.74 15.24 4.21
N THR A 339 -1.97 14.08 4.82
CA THR A 339 -1.98 12.78 4.13
C THR A 339 -3.36 12.14 4.17
N VAL A 340 -3.79 11.58 3.05
CA VAL A 340 -5.00 10.74 2.95
C VAL A 340 -4.60 9.34 2.49
N TRP A 341 -5.00 8.34 3.25
CA TRP A 341 -4.78 6.93 2.96
C TRP A 341 -6.12 6.19 2.92
N ALA A 342 -6.40 5.54 1.78
CA ALA A 342 -7.54 4.66 1.59
C ALA A 342 -7.04 3.23 1.33
N GLY A 343 -7.14 2.37 2.34
CA GLY A 343 -6.68 0.98 2.30
C GLY A 343 -7.78 -0.02 1.95
N GLN A 344 -8.45 0.11 0.82
CA GLN A 344 -9.38 -0.85 0.21
C GLN A 344 -10.19 -0.16 -0.90
N ARG A 345 -9.62 -0.22 -2.10
CA ARG A 345 -10.31 -0.78 -3.26
C ARG A 345 -9.21 -1.31 -4.15
N ARG A 346 -9.32 -2.57 -4.55
CA ARG A 346 -8.68 -3.08 -5.76
C ARG A 346 -8.97 -2.04 -6.84
N ILE A 347 -8.00 -1.20 -7.17
CA ILE A 347 -8.04 -0.50 -8.42
C ILE A 347 -7.84 -1.62 -9.42
N ASP A 348 -8.97 -2.12 -9.95
CA ASP A 348 -8.93 -3.04 -11.06
C ASP A 348 -8.22 -2.30 -12.20
N ILE A 349 -6.93 -2.60 -12.36
CA ILE A 349 -6.17 -2.12 -13.50
C ILE A 349 -6.69 -2.79 -14.81
N ASP A 350 -7.50 -3.84 -14.65
CA ASP A 350 -8.16 -4.60 -15.70
C ASP A 350 -9.41 -3.90 -16.26
N THR A 351 -9.16 -2.82 -16.99
CA THR A 351 -9.75 -2.68 -18.31
C THR A 351 -8.65 -2.22 -19.27
N ALA A 352 -7.98 -3.19 -19.87
CA ALA A 352 -7.45 -3.00 -21.21
C ALA A 352 -8.64 -2.71 -22.15
N PRO A 353 -8.49 -1.85 -23.17
CA PRO A 353 -9.54 -1.71 -24.18
C PRO A 353 -9.85 -3.08 -24.80
N PRO A 354 -11.14 -3.39 -25.09
CA PRO A 354 -11.51 -4.63 -25.73
C PRO A 354 -10.99 -4.60 -27.17
N GLY A 355 -9.91 -5.33 -27.42
CA GLY A 355 -9.38 -5.52 -28.76
C GLY A 355 -7.87 -5.66 -28.81
N ALA A 356 -7.34 -6.81 -28.39
CA ALA A 356 -6.15 -7.38 -29.01
C ALA A 356 -6.05 -8.86 -28.66
N ALA A 357 -5.95 -9.66 -29.72
CA ALA A 357 -5.94 -11.11 -29.74
C ALA A 357 -5.01 -11.77 -28.72
N ALA A 358 -5.41 -12.99 -28.33
CA ALA A 358 -4.51 -14.01 -27.85
C ALA A 358 -3.30 -14.13 -28.79
N ILE A 359 -2.11 -13.90 -28.25
CA ILE A 359 -0.85 -14.26 -28.91
C ILE A 359 -0.04 -15.00 -27.85
N GLY A 360 0.01 -16.32 -27.99
CA GLY A 360 0.97 -17.16 -27.29
C GLY A 360 2.38 -16.83 -27.76
N TYR A 361 3.37 -17.01 -26.89
CA TYR A 361 4.76 -16.82 -27.27
C TYR A 361 5.65 -17.93 -26.76
N ASP A 362 6.35 -18.52 -27.73
CA ASP A 362 7.73 -18.98 -27.61
C ASP A 362 8.58 -17.95 -26.84
N ALA A 363 9.41 -18.46 -25.94
CA ALA A 363 10.02 -17.77 -24.80
C ALA A 363 11.09 -16.69 -25.12
N PRO A 364 11.23 -15.65 -24.26
CA PRO A 364 12.45 -14.85 -24.09
C PRO A 364 13.26 -15.30 -22.85
N VAL A 365 13.19 -16.57 -22.44
CA VAL A 365 13.90 -17.10 -21.27
C VAL A 365 15.21 -17.75 -21.75
N ARG A 366 16.36 -17.20 -21.36
CA ARG A 366 17.66 -17.86 -21.55
C ARG A 366 17.79 -18.99 -20.55
N TRP A 367 17.78 -20.23 -21.04
CA TRP A 367 17.85 -21.43 -20.20
C TRP A 367 19.30 -21.91 -20.05
N ASP A 368 19.73 -22.05 -18.80
CA ASP A 368 20.92 -22.80 -18.42
C ASP A 368 20.49 -24.22 -17.98
N SER A 369 20.77 -25.20 -18.83
CA SER A 369 20.43 -26.60 -18.59
C SER A 369 21.30 -27.28 -17.53
N ILE A 370 22.49 -26.74 -17.24
CA ILE A 370 23.42 -27.27 -16.23
C ILE A 370 23.00 -26.76 -14.85
N ALA A 371 22.72 -25.46 -14.74
CA ALA A 371 22.24 -24.85 -13.50
C ALA A 371 20.73 -25.05 -13.27
N ARG A 372 20.00 -25.61 -14.25
CA ARG A 372 18.53 -25.70 -14.30
C ARG A 372 17.89 -24.36 -13.95
N ARG A 373 18.31 -23.30 -14.64
CA ARG A 373 17.88 -21.93 -14.37
C ARG A 373 17.51 -21.19 -15.65
N GLY A 374 16.34 -20.58 -15.66
CA GLY A 374 15.87 -19.70 -16.72
C GLY A 374 16.02 -18.25 -16.30
N LEU A 375 16.67 -17.45 -17.13
CA LEU A 375 16.77 -16.00 -16.96
C LEU A 375 15.89 -15.30 -18.00
N ALA A 376 14.87 -14.60 -17.55
CA ALA A 376 14.10 -13.68 -18.38
C ALA A 376 14.63 -12.25 -18.18
N THR A 377 15.05 -11.60 -19.27
CA THR A 377 15.61 -10.23 -19.24
C THR A 377 14.52 -9.14 -19.22
N ALA A 378 13.25 -9.53 -19.20
CA ALA A 378 12.07 -8.67 -19.15
C ALA A 378 10.95 -9.41 -18.42
N SER A 379 9.82 -8.74 -18.15
CA SER A 379 8.66 -9.38 -17.51
C SER A 379 8.24 -10.64 -18.26
N LEU A 380 7.91 -11.69 -17.51
CA LEU A 380 7.60 -13.03 -18.01
C LEU A 380 6.24 -13.47 -17.49
N ALA A 381 5.35 -13.85 -18.40
CA ALA A 381 4.09 -14.48 -18.07
C ALA A 381 4.09 -15.92 -18.57
N LEU A 382 4.00 -16.89 -17.65
CA LEU A 382 3.76 -18.29 -17.98
C LEU A 382 2.27 -18.53 -18.15
N ALA A 383 1.88 -19.17 -19.24
CA ALA A 383 0.49 -19.50 -19.50
C ALA A 383 -0.10 -20.41 -18.39
N PRO A 384 -1.43 -20.38 -18.17
CA PRO A 384 -2.09 -21.31 -17.25
C PRO A 384 -1.82 -22.77 -17.61
N ARG A 385 -1.70 -23.64 -16.60
CA ARG A 385 -1.37 -25.07 -16.71
C ARG A 385 0.01 -25.34 -17.33
N SER A 386 0.93 -24.38 -17.26
CA SER A 386 2.32 -24.58 -17.69
C SER A 386 3.06 -25.47 -16.68
N HIS A 387 3.92 -26.35 -17.19
CA HIS A 387 4.88 -27.09 -16.37
C HIS A 387 6.29 -26.54 -16.60
N HIS A 388 6.98 -26.17 -15.54
CA HIS A 388 8.35 -25.68 -15.61
C HIS A 388 9.24 -26.42 -14.61
N GLN A 389 10.46 -26.75 -15.04
CA GLN A 389 11.41 -27.49 -14.21
C GLN A 389 12.74 -26.73 -14.10
N GLY A 390 13.04 -26.23 -12.90
CA GLY A 390 14.20 -25.41 -12.56
C GLY A 390 13.82 -23.99 -12.11
N ASP A 391 14.83 -23.24 -11.69
CA ASP A 391 14.66 -21.90 -11.14
C ASP A 391 14.34 -20.89 -12.24
N LEU A 392 13.49 -19.90 -11.96
CA LEU A 392 13.22 -18.79 -12.86
C LEU A 392 13.59 -17.48 -12.21
N VAL A 393 14.46 -16.72 -12.89
CA VAL A 393 14.82 -15.37 -12.51
C VAL A 393 14.32 -14.42 -13.58
N CYS A 394 13.41 -13.53 -13.19
CA CYS A 394 12.86 -12.48 -14.03
C CYS A 394 13.47 -11.13 -13.64
N GLN A 395 13.96 -10.37 -14.61
CA GLN A 395 14.42 -8.99 -14.41
C GLN A 395 13.26 -7.98 -14.38
N GLY A 396 12.03 -8.40 -14.69
CA GLY A 396 10.81 -7.62 -14.53
C GLY A 396 9.80 -8.36 -13.65
N ASP A 397 8.52 -8.17 -13.95
CA ASP A 397 7.41 -8.85 -13.26
C ASP A 397 7.34 -10.31 -13.70
N LEU A 398 6.93 -11.20 -12.80
CA LEU A 398 6.77 -12.62 -13.08
C LEU A 398 5.35 -13.06 -12.76
N GLU A 399 4.61 -13.42 -13.81
CA GLU A 399 3.26 -13.94 -13.69
C GLU A 399 3.26 -15.44 -13.99
N ILE A 400 2.76 -16.23 -13.06
CA ILE A 400 2.56 -17.67 -13.21
C ILE A 400 1.07 -17.92 -13.42
N GLY A 401 0.68 -18.45 -14.57
CA GLY A 401 -0.71 -18.75 -14.86
C GLY A 401 -1.34 -19.75 -13.88
N ALA A 402 -2.67 -19.74 -13.79
CA ALA A 402 -3.42 -20.63 -12.91
C ALA A 402 -3.14 -22.12 -13.18
N ARG A 403 -3.13 -22.94 -12.12
CA ARG A 403 -2.89 -24.39 -12.16
C ARG A 403 -1.55 -24.80 -12.80
N SER A 404 -0.59 -23.90 -12.86
CA SER A 404 0.76 -24.20 -13.33
C SER A 404 1.57 -24.93 -12.25
N ARG A 405 2.56 -25.71 -12.66
CA ARG A 405 3.46 -26.45 -11.76
C ARG A 405 4.91 -26.04 -12.03
N ILE A 406 5.56 -25.49 -11.02
CA ILE A 406 6.94 -25.04 -11.08
C ILE A 406 7.77 -25.89 -10.12
N GLN A 407 8.72 -26.64 -10.66
CA GLN A 407 9.69 -27.42 -9.89
C GLN A 407 11.00 -26.64 -9.75
N GLY A 408 10.98 -25.55 -8.97
CA GLY A 408 12.12 -24.65 -8.78
C GLY A 408 11.72 -23.36 -8.07
N SER A 409 12.71 -22.52 -7.75
CA SER A 409 12.50 -21.24 -7.09
C SER A 409 12.22 -20.12 -8.09
N LEU A 410 11.45 -19.13 -7.69
CA LEU A 410 11.10 -17.97 -8.48
C LEU A 410 11.69 -16.70 -7.86
N LYS A 411 12.39 -15.91 -8.68
CA LYS A 411 12.83 -14.57 -8.31
C LYS A 411 12.36 -13.57 -9.36
N ALA A 412 11.63 -12.55 -8.94
CA ALA A 412 11.33 -11.38 -9.76
C ALA A 412 12.13 -10.17 -9.26
N HIS A 413 12.44 -9.22 -10.15
CA HIS A 413 12.93 -7.90 -9.76
C HIS A 413 11.81 -6.84 -9.80
N GLY A 414 10.64 -7.19 -10.37
CA GLY A 414 9.35 -6.49 -10.20
C GLY A 414 8.35 -7.36 -9.45
N ASP A 415 7.06 -7.21 -9.67
CA ASP A 415 6.03 -7.94 -8.92
C ASP A 415 5.99 -9.43 -9.30
N LEU A 416 5.56 -10.30 -8.38
CA LEU A 416 5.45 -11.74 -8.60
C LEU A 416 4.02 -12.21 -8.31
N ALA A 417 3.28 -12.55 -9.35
CA ALA A 417 1.92 -13.06 -9.23
C ALA A 417 1.86 -14.56 -9.52
N VAL A 418 1.24 -15.32 -8.64
CA VAL A 418 0.99 -16.76 -8.77
C VAL A 418 -0.50 -16.99 -8.94
N GLY A 419 -0.91 -17.58 -10.06
CA GLY A 419 -2.31 -17.84 -10.37
C GLY A 419 -2.93 -18.92 -9.48
N ALA A 420 -4.26 -18.91 -9.40
CA ALA A 420 -5.03 -19.83 -8.56
C ALA A 420 -4.71 -21.31 -8.84
N GLY A 421 -4.58 -22.11 -7.77
CA GLY A 421 -4.29 -23.54 -7.83
C GLY A 421 -2.91 -23.92 -8.38
N ALA A 422 -2.00 -22.96 -8.56
CA ALA A 422 -0.63 -23.24 -8.98
C ALA A 422 0.16 -23.92 -7.84
N ARG A 423 1.14 -24.76 -8.21
CA ARG A 423 2.02 -25.46 -7.28
C ARG A 423 3.47 -25.10 -7.55
N ILE A 424 4.18 -24.65 -6.53
CA ILE A 424 5.57 -24.22 -6.64
C ILE A 424 6.38 -24.95 -5.57
N ASP A 425 7.34 -25.76 -6.00
CA ASP A 425 8.14 -26.58 -5.09
C ASP A 425 9.29 -25.78 -4.43
N GLY A 426 9.61 -24.57 -4.93
CA GLY A 426 10.70 -23.72 -4.45
C GLY A 426 10.27 -22.44 -3.73
N THR A 427 11.25 -21.58 -3.48
CA THR A 427 11.09 -20.27 -2.79
C THR A 427 10.65 -19.19 -3.76
N LEU A 428 9.87 -18.22 -3.28
CA LEU A 428 9.49 -17.01 -3.99
C LEU A 428 10.22 -15.80 -3.40
N ALA A 429 10.85 -14.99 -4.24
CA ALA A 429 11.51 -13.75 -3.82
C ALA A 429 11.23 -12.61 -4.79
N SER A 430 10.87 -11.44 -4.27
CA SER A 430 10.71 -10.23 -5.07
C SER A 430 10.95 -8.97 -4.22
N PRO A 431 11.56 -7.91 -4.75
CA PRO A 431 11.55 -6.61 -4.09
C PRO A 431 10.18 -5.91 -4.20
N GLY A 432 9.33 -6.30 -5.15
CA GLY A 432 7.95 -5.84 -5.32
C GLY A 432 6.92 -6.75 -4.63
N GLU A 433 5.65 -6.54 -4.92
CA GLU A 433 4.56 -7.31 -4.29
C GLU A 433 4.55 -8.77 -4.77
N ILE A 434 4.30 -9.70 -3.84
CA ILE A 434 4.04 -11.10 -4.15
C ILE A 434 2.56 -11.41 -3.90
N VAL A 435 1.84 -11.82 -4.96
CA VAL A 435 0.42 -12.18 -4.86
C VAL A 435 0.24 -13.67 -5.13
N LEU A 436 -0.35 -14.38 -4.18
CA LEU A 436 -0.69 -15.79 -4.31
C LEU A 436 -2.19 -15.98 -4.53
N GLY A 437 -2.56 -16.58 -5.64
CA GLY A 437 -3.96 -16.85 -6.01
C GLY A 437 -4.59 -17.96 -5.16
N ALA A 438 -5.92 -18.00 -5.15
CA ALA A 438 -6.68 -18.95 -4.34
C ALA A 438 -6.23 -20.42 -4.54
N GLY A 439 -6.04 -21.15 -3.44
CA GLY A 439 -5.66 -22.56 -3.46
C GLY A 439 -4.27 -22.88 -4.01
N SER A 440 -3.38 -21.89 -4.17
CA SER A 440 -1.99 -22.16 -4.56
C SER A 440 -1.22 -22.85 -3.43
N HIS A 441 -0.21 -23.64 -3.78
CA HIS A 441 0.64 -24.33 -2.82
C HIS A 441 2.10 -23.99 -3.10
N ILE A 442 2.76 -23.34 -2.14
CA ILE A 442 4.19 -23.01 -2.19
C ILE A 442 4.93 -23.84 -1.15
N ALA A 443 5.86 -24.71 -1.56
CA ALA A 443 6.61 -25.52 -0.61
C ALA A 443 7.74 -24.74 0.07
N GLY A 444 8.32 -23.74 -0.60
CA GLY A 444 9.40 -22.89 -0.08
C GLY A 444 8.92 -21.60 0.58
N SER A 445 9.88 -20.79 1.03
CA SER A 445 9.62 -19.48 1.66
C SER A 445 9.11 -18.46 0.65
N VAL A 446 8.44 -17.42 1.15
CA VAL A 446 7.91 -16.30 0.36
C VAL A 446 8.45 -15.00 0.95
N MET A 447 9.25 -14.26 0.18
CA MET A 447 9.98 -13.08 0.67
C MET A 447 9.73 -11.88 -0.24
N SER A 448 9.14 -10.82 0.31
CA SER A 448 8.95 -9.55 -0.38
C SER A 448 9.62 -8.39 0.37
N GLU A 449 10.11 -7.38 -0.34
CA GLU A 449 10.51 -6.09 0.26
C GLU A 449 9.37 -5.06 0.27
N GLU A 450 8.19 -5.38 -0.29
CA GLU A 450 7.03 -4.48 -0.36
C GLU A 450 5.79 -5.09 0.34
N ALA A 451 5.22 -6.16 -0.22
CA ALA A 451 4.03 -6.81 0.32
C ALA A 451 3.90 -8.28 -0.11
N VAL A 452 3.24 -9.09 0.72
CA VAL A 452 2.78 -10.45 0.37
C VAL A 452 1.28 -10.56 0.58
N VAL A 453 0.54 -10.97 -0.45
CA VAL A 453 -0.90 -11.23 -0.40
C VAL A 453 -1.15 -12.73 -0.59
N LEU A 454 -1.70 -13.38 0.44
CA LEU A 454 -2.03 -14.80 0.45
C LEU A 454 -3.52 -14.99 0.16
N GLY A 455 -3.87 -15.46 -1.03
CA GLY A 455 -5.25 -15.69 -1.45
C GLY A 455 -5.93 -16.87 -0.74
N PRO A 456 -7.28 -16.97 -0.80
CA PRO A 456 -8.04 -17.93 0.00
C PRO A 456 -7.60 -19.38 -0.19
N GLY A 457 -7.45 -20.14 0.89
CA GLY A 457 -7.05 -21.56 0.82
C GLY A 457 -5.61 -21.81 0.35
N CYS A 458 -4.76 -20.78 0.27
CA CYS A 458 -3.34 -20.94 -0.08
C CYS A 458 -2.58 -21.68 1.03
N VAL A 459 -1.64 -22.55 0.65
CA VAL A 459 -0.75 -23.27 1.58
C VAL A 459 0.70 -22.88 1.33
N VAL A 460 1.43 -22.51 2.39
CA VAL A 460 2.87 -22.22 2.35
C VAL A 460 3.61 -23.13 3.32
N GLY A 461 4.61 -23.86 2.83
CA GLY A 461 5.33 -24.88 3.57
C GLY A 461 4.52 -26.16 3.80
N SER A 462 5.09 -27.07 4.58
CA SER A 462 4.42 -28.30 5.04
C SER A 462 4.79 -28.59 6.50
N PRO A 463 4.03 -29.45 7.21
CA PRO A 463 4.38 -29.83 8.58
C PRO A 463 5.80 -30.43 8.71
N GLN A 464 6.29 -31.11 7.66
CA GLN A 464 7.62 -31.71 7.64
C GLN A 464 8.72 -30.73 7.19
N HIS A 465 8.35 -29.66 6.47
CA HIS A 465 9.28 -28.66 5.95
C HIS A 465 8.67 -27.26 6.13
N PRO A 466 8.89 -26.63 7.29
CA PRO A 466 8.31 -25.32 7.56
C PRO A 466 8.95 -24.25 6.67
N ALA A 467 8.13 -23.28 6.25
CA ALA A 467 8.52 -22.18 5.38
C ALA A 467 8.31 -20.83 6.08
N THR A 468 8.98 -19.79 5.59
CA THR A 468 8.83 -18.42 6.10
C THR A 468 8.11 -17.55 5.09
N VAL A 469 7.13 -16.78 5.54
CA VAL A 469 6.52 -15.68 4.79
C VAL A 469 6.99 -14.37 5.42
N CYS A 470 7.70 -13.53 4.68
CA CYS A 470 8.27 -12.28 5.20
C CYS A 470 8.05 -11.13 4.21
N ALA A 471 7.51 -10.02 4.71
CA ALA A 471 7.39 -8.76 3.98
C ALA A 471 7.11 -7.61 4.94
N PRO A 472 7.28 -6.33 4.55
CA PRO A 472 6.75 -5.22 5.35
C PRO A 472 5.24 -5.38 5.57
N ARG A 473 4.48 -5.62 4.50
CA ARG A 473 3.03 -5.84 4.58
C ARG A 473 2.66 -7.28 4.26
N ILE A 474 1.84 -7.93 5.08
CA ILE A 474 1.29 -9.26 4.78
C ILE A 474 -0.23 -9.23 4.90
N GLU A 475 -0.93 -9.61 3.83
CA GLU A 475 -2.38 -9.81 3.82
C GLU A 475 -2.67 -11.31 3.71
N VAL A 476 -3.47 -11.83 4.63
CA VAL A 476 -3.81 -13.24 4.72
C VAL A 476 -5.31 -13.37 4.48
N ALA A 477 -5.74 -14.15 3.48
CA ALA A 477 -7.17 -14.42 3.26
C ALA A 477 -7.68 -15.64 4.06
N LEU A 478 -8.99 -15.87 4.05
CA LEU A 478 -9.63 -17.00 4.75
C LEU A 478 -9.09 -18.36 4.26
N GLY A 479 -8.84 -19.26 5.21
CA GLY A 479 -8.39 -20.63 4.94
C GLY A 479 -6.93 -20.77 4.52
N VAL A 480 -6.13 -19.70 4.59
CA VAL A 480 -4.67 -19.79 4.36
C VAL A 480 -4.02 -20.62 5.47
N VAL A 481 -3.08 -21.49 5.08
CA VAL A 481 -2.27 -22.29 6.01
C VAL A 481 -0.80 -22.02 5.75
N VAL A 482 -0.10 -21.47 6.74
CA VAL A 482 1.36 -21.34 6.71
C VAL A 482 1.95 -22.28 7.76
N HIS A 483 2.70 -23.27 7.30
CA HIS A 483 3.47 -24.14 8.17
C HIS A 483 4.83 -23.49 8.41
N GLY A 484 4.97 -22.69 9.46
CA GLY A 484 6.23 -22.03 9.80
C GLY A 484 6.04 -20.60 10.29
N THR A 485 6.91 -19.68 9.88
CA THR A 485 6.95 -18.30 10.40
C THR A 485 6.27 -17.34 9.43
N VAL A 486 5.46 -16.43 9.96
CA VAL A 486 4.92 -15.27 9.22
C VAL A 486 5.42 -14.00 9.90
N TRP A 487 6.14 -13.15 9.17
CA TRP A 487 6.75 -11.93 9.68
C TRP A 487 6.34 -10.72 8.84
N ALA A 488 5.47 -9.88 9.40
CA ALA A 488 5.10 -8.60 8.81
C ALA A 488 5.91 -7.47 9.45
N GLY A 489 6.78 -6.81 8.69
CA GLY A 489 7.68 -5.76 9.18
C GLY A 489 6.99 -4.44 9.53
N SER A 490 5.84 -4.15 8.93
CA SER A 490 5.05 -2.94 9.14
C SER A 490 3.58 -3.20 9.47
N SER A 491 2.90 -4.12 8.78
CA SER A 491 1.51 -4.47 9.10
C SER A 491 1.12 -5.86 8.59
N GLY A 492 0.46 -6.66 9.42
CA GLY A 492 -0.19 -7.91 9.03
C GLY A 492 -1.72 -7.81 9.16
N ASP A 493 -2.47 -8.20 8.14
CA ASP A 493 -3.93 -8.30 8.17
C ASP A 493 -4.37 -9.75 7.94
N ALA A 494 -5.18 -10.28 8.84
CA ALA A 494 -5.73 -11.63 8.75
C ALA A 494 -7.22 -11.57 9.14
N PRO A 495 -8.10 -12.34 8.48
CA PRO A 495 -9.53 -12.33 8.75
C PRO A 495 -9.80 -12.73 10.20
N SER A 496 -10.69 -11.99 10.87
CA SER A 496 -11.20 -12.35 12.18
C SER A 496 -11.99 -13.66 12.11
N PRO A 497 -11.69 -14.66 12.94
CA PRO A 497 -12.47 -15.89 13.03
C PRO A 497 -13.71 -15.63 13.90
N LEU A 498 -14.61 -14.76 13.43
CA LEU A 498 -15.97 -14.72 13.97
C LEU A 498 -16.78 -15.80 13.25
N LEU A 499 -17.08 -16.84 14.01
CA LEU A 499 -17.95 -17.97 13.72
C LEU A 499 -19.11 -17.59 12.81
N ASP A 500 -19.04 -18.05 11.56
CA ASP A 500 -20.22 -18.32 10.76
C ASP A 500 -20.88 -19.58 11.34
N THR A 501 -21.71 -19.39 12.37
CA THR A 501 -22.75 -20.35 12.74
C THR A 501 -24.10 -19.76 12.35
N GLY A 502 -24.27 -19.44 11.07
CA GLY A 502 -25.57 -19.29 10.44
C GLY A 502 -26.08 -20.68 10.03
N GLY A 503 -27.18 -21.10 10.67
CA GLY A 503 -27.68 -22.47 10.68
C GLY A 503 -27.87 -23.15 9.32
N ARG A 504 -27.63 -24.47 9.35
CA ARG A 504 -28.48 -25.40 8.63
C ARG A 504 -28.66 -26.70 9.43
N ASP A 505 -29.94 -27.01 9.58
CA ASP A 505 -30.57 -28.31 9.76
C ASP A 505 -30.53 -28.94 11.15
N ASP A 506 -31.69 -28.78 11.80
CA ASP A 506 -32.28 -29.62 12.82
C ASP A 506 -32.37 -31.07 12.31
N GLU A 507 -31.44 -31.92 12.75
CA GLU A 507 -31.69 -33.37 12.87
C GLU A 507 -31.13 -33.86 14.21
N THR A 508 -32.07 -34.01 15.15
CA THR A 508 -32.11 -34.97 16.25
C THR A 508 -30.93 -35.95 16.36
N LEU A 509 -30.25 -35.97 17.51
CA LEU A 509 -29.78 -37.20 18.16
C LEU A 509 -29.41 -36.96 19.63
N ASP A 510 -30.30 -37.44 20.48
CA ASP A 510 -30.17 -38.01 21.82
C ASP A 510 -29.19 -37.45 22.88
N GLU A 511 -29.86 -37.02 23.95
CA GLU A 511 -29.51 -37.09 25.35
C GLU A 511 -28.49 -38.17 25.82
N ARG A 512 -27.70 -37.76 26.82
CA ARG A 512 -26.96 -38.51 27.87
C ARG A 512 -25.51 -38.88 27.60
N THR A 513 -24.60 -38.14 28.23
CA THR A 513 -23.61 -38.66 29.21
C THR A 513 -23.02 -37.48 30.00
N PRO A 514 -23.07 -37.43 31.35
CA PRO A 514 -22.37 -36.40 32.11
C PRO A 514 -20.87 -36.71 32.21
N LEU A 515 -20.02 -35.73 31.87
CA LEU A 515 -18.58 -35.77 32.04
C LEU A 515 -18.20 -35.90 33.53
N ALA A 516 -17.29 -36.83 33.82
CA ALA A 516 -16.78 -37.12 35.15
C ALA A 516 -15.90 -35.98 35.72
N PRO A 517 -15.85 -35.80 37.07
CA PRO A 517 -15.01 -34.78 37.70
C PRO A 517 -13.52 -35.16 37.67
N LEU A 518 -12.66 -34.17 37.40
CA LEU A 518 -11.21 -34.27 37.46
C LEU A 518 -10.73 -34.57 38.89
N PRO A 519 -9.75 -35.47 39.10
CA PRO A 519 -9.22 -35.78 40.42
C PRO A 519 -8.12 -34.78 40.84
N GLY A 520 -8.26 -34.28 42.06
CA GLY A 520 -7.15 -34.06 42.99
C GLY A 520 -6.24 -32.84 42.78
N GLN A 521 -6.57 -31.73 43.45
CA GLN A 521 -5.56 -30.98 44.19
C GLN A 521 -6.08 -30.71 45.60
N ALA A 522 -5.55 -31.47 46.55
CA ALA A 522 -5.58 -31.12 47.96
C ALA A 522 -4.13 -30.87 48.42
N ALA A 523 -3.94 -29.69 48.99
CA ALA A 523 -3.04 -29.33 50.08
C ALA A 523 -1.54 -29.68 49.97
N ALA A 524 -0.72 -28.63 49.87
CA ALA A 524 0.21 -28.25 50.93
C ALA A 524 0.39 -26.73 50.92
#